data_AF-A0A536GQ57-F1
#
_entry.id   AF-A0A536GQ57-F1
#
_cell.length_a   1.000
_cell.length_b   1.000
_cell.length_c   1.000
_cell.angle_alpha   90.00
_cell.angle_beta   90.00
_cell.angle_gamma   90.00
#
_symmetry.space_group_name_H-M   'P 1'
#
loop_
_entity.id
_entity.type
_entity.pdbx_description
1 polymer ?
#
loop_
_entity_poly.entity_id
_entity_poly.type
_entity_poly.pdbx_seq_one_letter_code
_entity_poly.pdbx_strand_id
1 'polypeptide(L)'
;MSQKKHDPIPMTAAGLETLKAELEGLRARRPAMVEEVAAARSQGDLSENFAYHDARQHLGMLDGRVQTIENTLKRAQVVDETGVSGIVRIGSRVVVRDEFGDATY
;
A
#
# COMPACT_ATOMS: atom_id res chain seq x y z
N MET A 1 -31.62 7.93 -0.44
CA MET A 1 -30.34 7.49 0.17
C MET A 1 -29.39 7.11 -0.97
N SER A 2 -28.50 8.02 -1.35
CA SER A 2 -27.61 7.81 -2.49
C SER A 2 -26.44 6.93 -2.04
N GLN A 3 -26.41 5.68 -2.50
CA GLN A 3 -25.26 4.81 -2.31
C GLN A 3 -24.07 5.46 -3.01
N LYS A 4 -23.10 5.98 -2.26
CA LYS A 4 -21.81 6.38 -2.82
C LYS A 4 -21.18 5.11 -3.39
N LYS A 5 -21.28 4.92 -4.71
CA LYS A 5 -20.46 3.96 -5.45
C LYS A 5 -19.01 4.24 -5.04
N HIS A 6 -18.34 3.27 -4.42
CA HIS A 6 -16.91 3.37 -4.20
C HIS A 6 -16.26 3.41 -5.58
N ASP A 7 -15.76 4.59 -5.98
CA ASP A 7 -15.02 4.73 -7.24
C ASP A 7 -13.87 3.73 -7.27
N PRO A 8 -13.77 2.91 -8.32
CA PRO A 8 -12.63 2.01 -8.50
C PRO A 8 -11.36 2.83 -8.59
N ILE A 9 -10.31 2.36 -7.93
CA ILE A 9 -9.00 3.01 -7.96
C ILE A 9 -8.27 2.43 -9.18
N PRO A 10 -8.10 3.21 -10.27
CA PRO A 10 -7.36 2.72 -11.43
C PRO A 10 -5.91 2.51 -11.02
N MET A 11 -5.37 1.34 -11.32
CA MET A 11 -3.96 1.02 -11.10
C MET A 11 -3.39 0.18 -12.23
N THR A 12 -2.09 0.26 -12.45
CA THR A 12 -1.39 -0.60 -13.39
C THR A 12 -1.18 -1.99 -12.80
N ALA A 13 -0.96 -3.00 -13.65
CA ALA A 13 -0.65 -4.36 -13.20
C ALA A 13 0.58 -4.39 -12.28
N ALA A 14 1.63 -3.65 -12.63
CA ALA A 14 2.85 -3.51 -11.83
C ALA A 14 2.59 -2.87 -10.45
N GLY A 15 1.72 -1.85 -10.38
CA GLY A 15 1.33 -1.23 -9.11
C GLY A 15 0.56 -2.19 -8.21
N LEU A 16 -0.31 -3.02 -8.80
CA LEU A 16 -1.05 -4.05 -8.07
C LEU A 16 -0.13 -5.15 -7.53
N GLU A 17 0.86 -5.61 -8.32
CA GLU A 17 1.86 -6.58 -7.87
C GLU A 17 2.72 -6.03 -6.74
N THR A 18 3.15 -4.76 -6.83
CA THR A 18 3.93 -4.09 -5.78
C THR A 18 3.15 -4.04 -4.46
N LEU A 19 1.87 -3.65 -4.50
CA LEU A 19 1.01 -3.61 -3.32
C LEU A 19 0.77 -5.01 -2.72
N LYS A 20 0.63 -6.04 -3.57
CA LYS A 20 0.54 -7.43 -3.11
C LYS A 20 1.82 -7.89 -2.42
N ALA A 21 2.98 -7.63 -3.01
CA ALA A 21 4.28 -7.98 -2.43
C ALA A 21 4.49 -7.27 -1.08
N GLU A 22 4.13 -5.98 -0.99
CA GLU A 22 4.17 -5.24 0.27
C GLU A 22 3.24 -5.87 1.31
N LEU A 23 2.00 -6.21 0.93
CA LEU A 23 1.04 -6.88 1.82
C LEU A 23 1.58 -8.21 2.34
N GLU A 24 2.15 -9.06 1.49
CA GLU A 24 2.72 -10.33 1.90
C GLU A 24 3.89 -10.14 2.87
N GLY A 25 4.78 -9.18 2.61
CA GLY A 25 5.87 -8.83 3.52
C GLY A 25 5.38 -8.36 4.89
N LEU A 26 4.34 -7.52 4.92
CA LEU A 26 3.74 -7.07 6.19
C LEU A 26 3.07 -8.22 6.94
N ARG A 27 2.36 -9.12 6.24
CA ARG A 27 1.73 -10.30 6.86
C ARG A 27 2.77 -11.27 7.42
N ALA A 28 3.91 -11.46 6.76
CA ALA A 28 5.00 -12.28 7.25
C ALA A 28 5.66 -11.70 8.51
N ARG A 29 5.74 -10.37 8.63
CA ARG A 29 6.33 -9.67 9.79
C ARG A 29 5.38 -9.57 10.99
N ARG A 30 4.07 -9.60 10.77
CA ARG A 30 3.04 -9.51 11.81
C ARG A 30 3.22 -10.49 12.99
N PRO A 31 3.41 -11.82 12.77
CA PRO A 31 3.58 -12.76 13.88
C PRO A 31 4.80 -12.42 14.76
N ALA A 32 5.93 -12.06 14.15
CA ALA A 32 7.13 -11.68 14.89
C ALA A 32 6.90 -10.46 15.79
N MET A 33 6.20 -9.41 15.30
CA MET A 33 5.86 -8.26 16.15
C MET A 33 4.90 -8.61 17.29
N VAL A 34 3.96 -9.52 17.06
CA VAL A 34 3.04 -9.98 18.12
C VAL A 34 3.82 -10.72 19.21
N GLU A 35 4.80 -11.55 18.83
CA GLU A 35 5.69 -12.20 19.79
C GLU A 35 6.55 -11.20 20.56
N GLU A 36 7.08 -10.16 19.91
CA GLU A 36 7.81 -9.09 20.60
C GLU A 36 6.93 -8.35 21.62
N VAL A 37 5.69 -8.01 21.23
CA VAL A 37 4.72 -7.38 22.15
C VAL A 37 4.38 -8.31 23.32
N ALA A 38 4.23 -9.62 23.07
CA ALA A 38 3.93 -10.61 24.09
C ALA A 38 5.12 -10.85 25.05
N ALA A 39 6.34 -10.83 24.52
CA ALA A 39 7.57 -10.93 25.28
C ALA A 39 7.77 -9.69 26.17
N ALA A 40 7.59 -8.48 25.61
CA ALA A 40 7.66 -7.23 26.34
C ALA A 40 6.60 -7.15 27.46
N ARG A 41 5.39 -7.66 27.19
CA ARG A 41 4.32 -7.77 28.20
C ARG A 41 4.70 -8.67 29.37
N SER A 42 5.46 -9.73 29.13
CA SER A 42 5.85 -10.72 30.14
C SER A 42 6.97 -10.23 31.08
N GLN A 43 7.68 -9.15 30.75
CA GLN A 43 8.83 -8.67 31.53
C GLN A 43 8.48 -7.84 32.78
N GLY A 44 7.20 -7.66 33.09
CA GLY A 44 6.78 -7.01 34.35
C GLY A 44 6.91 -5.49 34.34
N ASP A 45 6.03 -4.87 35.14
CA ASP A 45 5.69 -3.44 35.21
C ASP A 45 5.39 -2.74 33.86
N LEU A 46 4.14 -2.92 33.41
CA LEU A 46 3.61 -2.36 32.16
C LEU A 46 3.52 -0.83 32.17
N SER A 47 3.62 -0.19 33.34
CA SER A 47 3.44 1.27 33.50
C SER A 47 4.68 2.07 33.10
N GLU A 48 5.87 1.46 33.16
CA GLU A 48 7.15 2.10 32.77
C GLU A 48 7.80 1.46 31.54
N ASN A 49 7.17 0.42 30.98
CA ASN A 49 7.74 -0.32 29.86
C ASN A 49 7.51 0.42 28.53
N PHE A 50 8.38 1.39 28.25
CA PHE A 50 8.43 2.11 26.97
C PHE A 50 8.52 1.17 25.77
N ALA A 51 9.23 0.04 25.91
CA ALA A 51 9.36 -0.95 24.85
C ALA A 51 8.02 -1.65 24.52
N TYR A 52 7.18 -1.92 25.52
CA TYR A 52 5.82 -2.45 25.29
C TYR A 52 4.93 -1.44 24.56
N HIS A 53 4.96 -0.16 24.97
CA HIS A 53 4.19 0.88 24.30
C HIS A 53 4.63 1.09 22.85
N ASP A 54 5.94 1.15 22.59
CA ASP A 54 6.52 1.26 21.26
C ASP A 54 6.14 0.05 20.38
N ALA A 55 6.38 -1.17 20.86
CA ALA A 55 6.04 -2.39 20.13
C ALA A 55 4.54 -2.48 19.81
N ARG A 56 3.67 -2.09 20.75
CA ARG A 56 2.22 -2.04 20.52
C ARG A 56 1.83 -0.99 19.49
N GLN A 57 2.45 0.20 19.51
CA GLN A 57 2.20 1.22 18.49
C GLN A 57 2.67 0.76 17.11
N HIS A 58 3.84 0.16 17.01
CA HIS A 58 4.35 -0.37 15.75
C HIS A 58 3.47 -1.48 15.18
N LEU A 59 2.99 -2.41 16.01
CA LEU A 59 2.01 -3.42 15.60
C LEU A 59 0.72 -2.76 15.06
N GLY A 60 0.22 -1.72 15.73
CA GLY A 60 -0.95 -0.97 15.29
C GLY A 60 -0.74 -0.23 13.95
N MET A 61 0.43 0.36 13.73
CA MET A 61 0.79 0.98 12.45
C MET A 61 0.86 -0.04 11.32
N LEU A 62 1.44 -1.21 11.58
CA LEU A 62 1.51 -2.31 10.63
C LEU A 62 0.11 -2.79 10.25
N ASP A 63 -0.76 -3.06 11.23
CA ASP A 63 -2.15 -3.47 10.98
C ASP A 63 -2.93 -2.39 10.22
N GLY A 64 -2.73 -1.11 10.53
CA GLY A 64 -3.33 0.01 9.79
C GLY A 64 -2.86 0.07 8.34
N ARG A 65 -1.57 -0.19 8.08
CA ARG A 65 -1.03 -0.26 6.72
C ARG A 65 -1.59 -1.45 5.95
N VAL A 66 -1.63 -2.62 6.56
CA VAL A 66 -2.24 -3.84 6.00
C VAL A 66 -3.69 -3.57 5.58
N GLN A 67 -4.50 -3.02 6.49
CA GLN A 67 -5.91 -2.71 6.20
C GLN A 67 -6.06 -1.69 5.06
N THR A 68 -5.18 -0.70 5.01
CA THR A 68 -5.18 0.32 3.92
C THR A 68 -4.87 -0.33 2.57
N ILE A 69 -3.85 -1.18 2.50
CA ILE A 69 -3.47 -1.89 1.28
C ILE A 69 -4.58 -2.85 0.86
N GLU A 70 -5.14 -3.63 1.79
CA GLU A 70 -6.27 -4.52 1.49
C GLU A 70 -7.49 -3.77 0.95
N ASN A 71 -7.83 -2.61 1.54
CA ASN A 71 -8.92 -1.78 1.04
C ASN A 71 -8.62 -1.19 -0.34
N THR A 72 -7.36 -0.83 -0.60
CA THR A 72 -6.92 -0.34 -1.90
C THR A 72 -6.98 -1.44 -2.96
N LEU A 73 -6.50 -2.64 -2.64
CA LEU A 73 -6.57 -3.83 -3.50
C LEU A 73 -8.00 -4.28 -3.77
N LYS A 74 -8.91 -4.20 -2.79
CA LYS A 74 -10.34 -4.51 -2.99
C LYS A 74 -11.03 -3.58 -3.98
N ARG A 75 -10.56 -2.33 -4.07
CA ARG A 75 -11.09 -1.30 -4.96
C ARG A 75 -10.28 -1.15 -6.25
N ALA A 76 -9.18 -1.89 -6.36
CA ALA A 76 -8.28 -1.83 -7.48
C ALA A 76 -8.97 -2.26 -8.76
N GLN A 77 -8.86 -1.44 -9.80
CA GLN A 77 -9.19 -1.83 -11.16
C GLN A 77 -7.92 -1.75 -12.00
N VAL A 78 -7.46 -2.90 -12.50
CA VAL A 78 -6.30 -2.96 -13.39
C VAL A 78 -6.70 -2.30 -14.71
N VAL A 79 -6.06 -1.19 -15.02
CA VAL A 79 -6.17 -0.55 -16.33
C VAL A 79 -5.05 -1.05 -17.20
N ASP A 80 -5.41 -1.73 -18.29
CA ASP A 80 -4.44 -2.19 -19.28
C ASP A 80 -4.11 -1.03 -20.22
N GLU A 81 -2.83 -0.71 -20.34
CA GLU A 81 -2.31 0.43 -21.12
C GLU A 81 -2.20 0.07 -22.60
N THR A 82 -2.41 -1.21 -22.94
CA THR A 82 -2.26 -1.72 -24.30
C THR A 82 -3.50 -1.38 -25.15
N GLY A 83 -3.53 -0.17 -25.70
CA GLY A 83 -4.38 0.11 -26.87
C GLY A 83 -5.19 1.39 -26.90
N VAL A 84 -4.92 2.38 -26.04
CA VAL A 84 -5.60 3.69 -26.17
C VAL A 84 -4.65 4.70 -26.81
N SER A 85 -4.64 4.77 -28.14
CA SER A 85 -3.96 5.85 -28.85
C SER A 85 -4.70 7.16 -28.60
N GLY A 86 -4.03 8.13 -27.98
CA GLY A 86 -4.49 9.53 -27.93
C GLY A 86 -5.11 10.03 -26.61
N ILE A 87 -5.17 9.22 -25.54
CA ILE A 87 -5.59 9.69 -24.21
C ILE A 87 -4.49 9.36 -23.19
N VAL A 88 -3.84 10.40 -22.66
CA VAL A 88 -2.83 10.28 -21.60
C VAL A 88 -3.54 10.01 -20.27
N ARG A 89 -3.18 8.92 -19.59
CA ARG A 89 -3.71 8.56 -18.26
C ARG A 89 -2.59 8.55 -17.23
N ILE A 90 -2.97 8.48 -15.96
CA ILE A 90 -2.02 8.35 -14.85
C ILE A 90 -1.19 7.08 -15.06
N GLY A 91 0.14 7.22 -15.15
CA GLY A 91 1.08 6.12 -15.43
C GLY A 91 1.59 6.07 -16.88
N SER A 92 0.95 6.80 -17.81
CA SER A 92 1.40 6.85 -19.20
C SER A 92 2.72 7.59 -19.33
N ARG A 93 3.74 6.93 -19.87
CA ARG A 93 5.00 7.56 -20.31
C ARG A 93 4.78 8.18 -21.69
N VAL A 94 4.97 9.50 -21.80
CA VAL A 94 4.74 10.22 -23.06
C VAL A 94 6.06 10.69 -23.65
N VAL A 95 6.20 10.54 -24.97
CA VAL A 95 7.30 11.14 -25.73
C VAL A 95 6.72 12.32 -26.49
N VAL A 96 7.15 13.52 -26.12
CA VAL A 96 6.79 14.76 -26.81
C VAL A 96 7.93 15.10 -27.77
N ARG A 97 7.60 15.24 -29.06
CA ARG A 97 8.54 15.71 -30.08
C ARG A 97 8.26 17.17 -30.37
N ASP A 98 9.26 18.01 -30.14
CA ASP A 98 9.26 19.43 -30.50
C ASP A 98 10.26 19.70 -31.63
N GLU A 99 10.34 20.93 -32.14
CA GLU A 99 11.26 21.33 -33.21
C GLU A 99 12.75 21.20 -32.83
N PHE A 100 13.04 21.03 -31.54
CA PHE A 100 14.39 20.85 -30.98
C PHE A 100 14.74 19.41 -30.55
N GLY A 101 13.83 18.44 -30.68
CA GLY A 101 14.10 17.02 -30.39
C GLY A 101 13.02 16.29 -29.57
N ASP A 102 13.30 15.02 -29.24
CA ASP A 102 12.41 14.15 -28.46
C ASP A 102 12.66 14.29 -26.95
N ALA A 103 11.63 14.64 -26.18
CA ALA A 103 11.64 14.70 -24.72
C ALA A 103 10.66 13.70 -24.11
N THR A 104 11.08 12.97 -23.08
CA THR A 104 10.26 11.94 -22.43
C THR A 104 9.82 12.39 -21.03
N TYR A 105 8.53 12.24 -20.73
CA TYR A 105 7.90 12.63 -19.46
C TYR A 105 7.09 11.48 -18.86
#